data_AF-A0A2S2N8T8-F1
#
_entry.id   AF-A0A2S2N8T8-F1
#
_cell.length_a   1.000
_cell.length_b   1.000
_cell.length_c   1.000
_cell.angle_alpha   90.00
_cell.angle_beta   90.00
_cell.angle_gamma   90.00
#
_symmetry.space_group_name_H-M   'P 1'
#
loop_
_entity.id
_entity.type
_entity.pdbx_description
1 polymer ?
#
loop_
_entity_poly.entity_id
_entity_poly.type
_entity_poly.pdbx_seq_one_letter_code
_entity_poly.pdbx_strand_id
1 'polypeptide(L)'
;VYPLLYKIGINTPLKKVTLGGLIAASSFVCAAVIQYTIIGQTFTISSNEGQLRIYNNFDCNVSITSSLVGNFNIEQLDVVHINYNSTVFNETDVLSIDLHPMCELKMNTLKQHVFIDKGKVSSYFLTSKIDNEIELKHLNELNKLKSGNSNLRILHDNFFSQRITLKNTNNKVSEISFSLSTNQDQNYELPVGTYDIYMNNESILKNVDFLPVSINDLLFHHDYNQTNAKLITLEKGKYIHILWQTPQIILITIAEVMFVVTLLEFSFTQAPLSMKSFLSAANLCTTAFGNLLIVFISKMGQFENQGHEFLFYALLMVLDMIIFMLMSTKYKYKCIISKYPMNRMNNHL
;
A
#
# COMPACT_ATOMS: atom_id res chain seq x y z
N VAL A 1 12.62 -18.77 27.17
CA VAL A 1 12.42 -17.37 27.59
C VAL A 1 12.55 -17.18 29.11
N TYR A 2 11.69 -17.80 29.93
CA TYR A 2 11.67 -17.57 31.39
C TYR A 2 12.97 -17.85 32.18
N PRO A 3 13.76 -18.90 31.89
CA PRO A 3 15.02 -19.14 32.59
C PRO A 3 16.08 -18.05 32.35
N LEU A 4 16.01 -17.39 31.18
CA LEU A 4 16.94 -16.34 30.78
C LEU A 4 16.55 -15.00 31.40
N LEU A 5 15.25 -14.72 31.54
CA LEU A 5 14.71 -13.54 32.24
C LEU A 5 15.06 -13.51 33.73
N TYR A 6 15.10 -14.69 34.37
CA TYR A 6 15.47 -14.80 35.79
C TYR A 6 16.92 -14.39 36.04
N LYS A 7 17.83 -14.63 35.08
CA LYS A 7 19.22 -14.16 35.16
C LYS A 7 19.37 -12.64 35.02
N ILE A 8 18.38 -11.95 34.45
CA ILE A 8 18.36 -10.49 34.22
C ILE A 8 17.60 -9.76 35.36
N GLY A 9 17.09 -10.48 36.36
CA GLY A 9 16.39 -9.89 37.51
C GLY A 9 14.91 -9.55 37.26
N ILE A 10 14.33 -10.06 36.18
CA ILE A 10 12.91 -9.89 35.82
C ILE A 10 12.09 -11.03 36.44
N ASN A 11 11.85 -10.90 37.75
CA ASN A 11 11.31 -12.02 38.54
C ASN A 11 9.80 -11.90 38.82
N THR A 12 9.25 -10.69 38.76
CA THR A 12 7.82 -10.45 39.03
C THR A 12 6.97 -10.57 37.77
N PRO A 13 5.73 -11.08 37.86
CA PRO A 13 4.83 -11.23 36.72
C PRO A 13 4.56 -9.90 36.01
N LEU A 14 4.37 -8.80 36.75
CA LEU A 14 4.12 -7.48 36.17
C LEU A 14 5.29 -6.99 35.30
N LYS A 15 6.54 -7.17 35.74
CA LYS A 15 7.73 -6.83 34.93
C LYS A 15 7.83 -7.70 33.66
N LYS A 16 7.42 -8.97 33.72
CA LYS A 16 7.38 -9.86 32.54
C LYS A 16 6.35 -9.38 31.52
N VAL A 17 5.17 -8.95 32.00
CA VAL A 17 4.12 -8.36 31.16
C VAL A 17 4.62 -7.07 30.51
N THR A 18 5.25 -6.16 31.26
CA THR A 18 5.82 -4.93 30.69
C THR A 18 6.87 -5.22 29.62
N LEU A 19 7.78 -6.16 29.87
CA LEU A 19 8.77 -6.56 28.88
C LEU A 19 8.12 -7.19 27.65
N GLY A 20 7.08 -8.02 27.82
CA GLY A 20 6.30 -8.59 26.72
C GLY A 20 5.69 -7.49 25.83
N GLY A 21 5.09 -6.46 26.43
CA GLY A 21 4.54 -5.34 25.66
C GLY A 21 5.58 -4.51 24.91
N LEU A 22 6.78 -4.31 25.49
CA LEU A 22 7.89 -3.65 24.79
C LEU A 22 8.45 -4.50 23.63
N ILE A 23 8.48 -5.83 23.79
CA ILE A 23 8.84 -6.75 22.69
C ILE A 23 7.78 -6.70 21.59
N ALA A 24 6.48 -6.61 21.93
CA ALA A 24 5.41 -6.42 20.94
C ALA A 24 5.60 -5.11 20.15
N ALA A 25 5.94 -4.00 20.82
CA ALA A 25 6.24 -2.74 20.15
C ALA A 25 7.40 -2.89 19.16
N SER A 26 8.46 -3.62 19.54
CA SER A 26 9.59 -3.91 18.65
C SER A 26 9.18 -4.72 17.42
N SER A 27 8.25 -5.66 17.57
CA SER A 27 7.67 -6.40 16.44
C SER A 27 6.96 -5.47 15.44
N PHE A 28 6.20 -4.48 15.90
CA PHE A 28 5.58 -3.50 15.01
C PHE A 28 6.60 -2.64 14.27
N VAL A 29 7.73 -2.30 14.91
CA VAL A 29 8.83 -1.61 14.23
C VAL A 29 9.44 -2.49 13.13
N CYS A 30 9.66 -3.78 13.38
CA CYS A 30 10.10 -4.72 12.34
C CYS A 30 9.10 -4.80 11.18
N ALA A 31 7.80 -4.83 11.47
CA ALA A 31 6.74 -4.82 10.45
C ALA A 31 6.80 -3.55 9.59
N ALA A 32 7.01 -2.39 10.21
CA ALA A 32 7.16 -1.12 9.51
C ALA A 32 8.37 -1.11 8.57
N VAL A 33 9.52 -1.63 9.03
CA VAL A 33 10.73 -1.75 8.19
C VAL A 33 10.47 -2.61 6.96
N ILE A 34 9.85 -3.78 7.14
CA ILE A 34 9.48 -4.67 6.04
C ILE A 34 8.55 -3.93 5.07
N GLN A 35 7.51 -3.26 5.58
CA GLN A 35 6.56 -2.53 4.75
C GLN A 35 7.24 -1.43 3.91
N TYR A 36 8.15 -0.66 4.52
CA TYR A 36 8.92 0.34 3.77
C TYR A 36 9.83 -0.29 2.72
N THR A 37 10.41 -1.47 2.97
CA THR A 37 11.22 -2.16 1.95
C THR A 37 10.40 -2.65 0.75
N ILE A 38 9.16 -3.10 0.97
CA ILE A 38 8.25 -3.56 -0.09
C ILE A 38 7.77 -2.38 -0.94
N ILE A 39 7.30 -1.32 -0.29
CA ILE A 39 6.81 -0.09 -0.96
C ILE A 39 7.96 0.59 -1.72
N GLY A 40 9.19 0.45 -1.22
CA GLY A 40 10.37 1.10 -1.77
C GLY A 40 10.36 2.61 -1.49
N GLN A 41 11.24 3.34 -2.17
CA GLN A 41 11.15 4.80 -2.18
C GLN A 41 9.89 5.17 -2.97
N THR A 42 8.93 5.80 -2.30
CA THR A 42 7.85 6.52 -2.99
C THR A 42 8.50 7.68 -3.72
N PHE A 43 8.23 7.83 -5.02
CA PHE A 43 8.72 8.98 -5.77
C PHE A 43 8.15 10.23 -5.12
N THR A 44 9.01 11.02 -4.48
CA THR A 44 8.64 12.27 -3.83
C THR A 44 9.38 13.38 -4.56
N ILE A 45 8.62 14.28 -5.17
CA ILE A 45 9.19 15.43 -5.86
C ILE A 45 9.58 16.44 -4.79
N SER A 46 10.77 17.05 -4.94
CA SER A 46 11.20 18.10 -4.03
C SER A 46 10.24 19.29 -4.07
N SER A 47 10.14 20.06 -2.99
CA SER A 47 9.17 21.17 -2.92
C SER A 47 9.38 22.27 -3.98
N ASN A 48 10.55 22.32 -4.61
CA ASN A 48 10.92 23.30 -5.64
C ASN A 48 10.85 22.74 -7.07
N GLU A 49 10.48 21.47 -7.23
CA GLU A 49 10.35 20.82 -8.52
C GLU A 49 8.89 20.44 -8.77
N GLY A 50 8.50 20.38 -10.03
CA GLY A 50 7.26 19.76 -10.51
C GLY A 50 7.60 18.73 -11.58
N GLN A 51 6.74 17.74 -11.80
CA GLN A 51 6.93 16.79 -12.89
C GLN A 51 5.72 16.82 -13.82
N LEU A 52 5.97 17.09 -15.10
CA LEU A 52 4.98 16.96 -16.15
C LEU A 52 5.12 15.59 -16.80
N ARG A 53 4.02 14.85 -16.91
CA ARG A 53 3.95 13.58 -17.64
C ARG A 53 2.97 13.69 -18.79
N ILE A 54 3.40 13.32 -19.98
CA ILE A 54 2.55 13.33 -21.17
C ILE A 54 2.60 11.95 -21.81
N TYR A 55 1.44 11.35 -21.97
CA TYR A 55 1.24 10.06 -22.61
C TYR A 55 0.84 10.28 -24.05
N ASN A 56 1.60 9.71 -24.98
CA ASN A 56 1.25 9.69 -26.38
C ASN A 56 0.45 8.42 -26.69
N ASN A 57 -0.87 8.56 -26.96
CA ASN A 57 -1.68 7.41 -27.37
C ASN A 57 -1.66 7.16 -28.87
N PHE A 58 -0.91 7.92 -29.68
CA PHE A 58 -0.89 7.71 -31.12
C PHE A 58 0.14 6.67 -31.54
N ASP A 59 -0.10 6.03 -32.68
CA ASP A 59 0.82 5.13 -33.38
C ASP A 59 1.95 5.87 -34.14
N CYS A 60 2.13 7.17 -33.89
CA CYS A 60 3.21 7.95 -34.47
C CYS A 60 3.94 8.79 -33.41
N ASN A 61 5.14 9.25 -33.77
CA ASN A 61 5.93 10.12 -32.91
C ASN A 61 5.33 11.52 -32.85
N VAL A 62 5.36 12.13 -31.66
CA VAL A 62 4.83 13.48 -31.43
C VAL A 62 5.96 14.37 -30.95
N SER A 63 6.16 15.49 -31.64
CA SER A 63 7.07 16.54 -31.19
C SER A 63 6.30 17.58 -30.41
N ILE A 64 6.68 17.81 -29.17
CA ILE A 64 6.07 18.84 -28.32
C ILE A 64 7.12 19.92 -28.10
N THR A 65 6.71 21.15 -28.35
CA THR A 65 7.49 22.36 -28.13
C THR A 65 6.83 23.16 -27.02
N SER A 66 7.62 23.56 -26.04
CA SER A 66 7.15 24.27 -24.86
C SER A 66 8.01 25.50 -24.60
N SER A 67 7.36 26.56 -24.10
CA SER A 67 8.05 27.76 -23.63
C SER A 67 8.90 27.53 -22.38
N LEU A 68 8.44 26.70 -21.44
CA LEU A 68 9.08 26.52 -20.13
C LEU A 68 9.97 25.27 -20.06
N VAL A 69 9.61 24.24 -20.80
CA VAL A 69 10.14 22.87 -20.67
C VAL A 69 11.02 22.49 -21.87
N GLY A 70 10.98 23.26 -22.96
CA GLY A 70 11.78 23.06 -24.17
C GLY A 70 11.11 22.12 -25.17
N ASN A 71 11.91 21.55 -26.08
CA ASN A 71 11.43 20.70 -27.16
C ASN A 71 11.76 19.23 -26.87
N PHE A 72 10.77 18.35 -27.03
CA PHE A 72 10.92 16.92 -26.77
C PHE A 72 10.04 16.11 -27.71
N ASN A 73 10.50 14.89 -28.02
CA ASN A 73 9.78 13.96 -28.87
C ASN A 73 9.30 12.79 -28.02
N ILE A 74 8.06 12.37 -28.23
CA ILE A 74 7.46 11.20 -27.60
C ILE A 74 7.27 10.14 -28.67
N GLU A 75 7.79 8.94 -28.41
CA GLU A 75 7.60 7.79 -29.30
C GLU A 75 6.13 7.31 -29.27
N GLN A 76 5.76 6.47 -30.23
CA GLN A 76 4.45 5.84 -30.28
C GLN A 76 4.15 5.05 -28.98
N LEU A 77 2.94 5.21 -28.44
CA LEU A 77 2.48 4.54 -27.21
C LEU A 77 3.45 4.66 -26.04
N ASP A 78 4.09 5.82 -25.89
CA ASP A 78 5.07 6.06 -24.85
C ASP A 78 4.73 7.26 -23.97
N VAL A 79 5.45 7.35 -22.85
CA VAL A 79 5.33 8.46 -21.90
C VAL A 79 6.64 9.22 -21.83
N VAL A 80 6.56 10.56 -21.81
CA VAL A 80 7.69 11.41 -21.46
C VAL A 80 7.52 11.92 -20.04
N HIS A 81 8.60 11.89 -19.27
CA HIS A 81 8.67 12.47 -17.93
C HIS A 81 9.57 13.69 -17.98
N ILE A 82 9.04 14.84 -17.58
CA ILE A 82 9.80 16.07 -17.62
C ILE A 82 9.81 16.75 -16.27
N ASN A 83 11.00 16.92 -15.75
CA ASN A 83 11.22 17.57 -14.48
C ASN A 83 11.36 19.07 -14.72
N TYR A 84 10.47 19.83 -14.08
CA TYR A 84 10.46 21.27 -14.13
C TYR A 84 11.01 21.81 -12.81
N ASN A 85 12.06 22.63 -12.89
CA ASN A 85 12.62 23.30 -11.71
C ASN A 85 12.40 24.80 -11.87
N SER A 86 11.49 25.35 -11.06
CA SER A 86 11.18 26.78 -11.08
C SER A 86 10.97 27.34 -9.70
N THR A 87 11.40 28.58 -9.55
CA THR A 87 11.23 29.36 -8.33
C THR A 87 9.80 29.90 -8.18
N VAL A 88 9.04 29.99 -9.28
CA VAL A 88 7.68 30.58 -9.32
C VAL A 88 6.60 29.50 -9.11
N PHE A 89 5.58 29.80 -8.29
CA PHE A 89 4.43 28.92 -8.05
C PHE A 89 3.36 29.09 -9.13
N ASN A 90 2.79 27.97 -9.60
CA ASN A 90 1.65 27.88 -10.51
C ASN A 90 1.90 28.51 -11.89
N GLU A 91 2.94 28.06 -12.59
CA GLU A 91 3.12 28.45 -13.99
C GLU A 91 2.22 27.60 -14.89
N THR A 92 1.41 28.29 -15.69
CA THR A 92 0.72 27.69 -16.82
C THR A 92 1.67 27.68 -17.99
N ASP A 93 2.06 26.49 -18.44
CA ASP A 93 2.83 26.37 -19.67
C ASP A 93 1.89 26.28 -20.87
N VAL A 94 2.35 26.78 -22.01
CA VAL A 94 1.65 26.59 -23.29
C VAL A 94 2.44 25.57 -24.08
N LEU A 95 1.86 24.37 -24.23
CA LEU A 95 2.43 23.34 -25.09
C LEU A 95 1.93 23.53 -26.51
N SER A 96 2.84 23.64 -27.47
CA SER A 96 2.57 23.41 -28.89
C SER A 96 2.93 21.97 -29.25
N ILE A 97 1.92 21.19 -29.57
CA ILE A 97 2.02 19.77 -29.91
C ILE A 97 1.96 19.66 -31.43
N ASP A 98 3.07 19.30 -32.04
CA ASP A 98 3.22 19.09 -33.47
C ASP A 98 3.32 17.58 -33.74
N LEU A 99 2.34 17.05 -34.47
CA LEU A 99 2.30 15.64 -34.85
C LEU A 99 3.19 15.38 -36.06
N HIS A 100 3.81 14.21 -36.09
CA HIS A 100 4.45 13.74 -37.32
C HIS A 100 3.38 13.54 -38.41
N PRO A 101 3.64 13.89 -39.69
CA PRO A 101 2.68 13.77 -40.81
C PRO A 101 2.21 12.33 -41.12
N MET A 102 2.70 11.33 -40.39
CA MET A 102 2.22 9.94 -40.47
C MET A 102 0.96 9.70 -39.61
N CYS A 103 0.67 10.56 -38.63
CA CYS A 103 -0.62 10.53 -37.94
C CYS A 103 -1.66 11.19 -38.86
N GLU A 104 -2.57 10.42 -39.45
CA GLU A 104 -3.66 10.89 -40.34
C GLU A 104 -4.74 11.69 -39.60
N LEU A 105 -4.36 12.78 -38.92
CA LEU A 105 -5.24 13.63 -38.12
C LEU A 105 -5.57 14.94 -38.86
N LYS A 106 -6.75 15.51 -38.59
CA LYS A 106 -7.23 16.71 -39.30
C LYS A 106 -6.45 17.98 -38.96
N MET A 107 -5.92 18.05 -37.75
CA MET A 107 -5.04 19.13 -37.29
C MET A 107 -3.68 18.54 -36.94
N ASN A 108 -2.62 19.16 -37.46
CA ASN A 108 -1.25 18.71 -37.18
C ASN A 108 -0.64 19.40 -35.95
N THR A 109 -1.23 20.52 -35.50
CA THR A 109 -0.69 21.36 -34.44
C THR A 109 -1.77 21.74 -33.42
N LEU A 110 -1.59 21.38 -32.15
CA LEU A 110 -2.48 21.76 -31.05
C LEU A 110 -1.74 22.66 -30.07
N LYS A 111 -2.32 23.80 -29.69
CA LYS A 111 -1.82 24.62 -28.58
C LYS A 111 -2.73 24.45 -27.39
N GLN A 112 -2.19 23.93 -26.29
CA GLN A 112 -2.98 23.72 -25.08
C GLN A 112 -2.22 24.14 -23.82
N HIS A 113 -2.98 24.67 -22.86
CA HIS A 113 -2.46 25.07 -21.56
C HIS A 113 -2.33 23.86 -20.65
N VAL A 114 -1.18 23.76 -20.00
CA VAL A 114 -0.85 22.72 -19.05
C VAL A 114 -0.49 23.37 -17.72
N PHE A 115 -0.97 22.76 -16.63
CA PHE A 115 -0.73 23.21 -15.27
C PHE A 115 0.35 22.31 -14.67
N ILE A 116 1.41 22.93 -14.16
CA ILE A 116 2.49 22.23 -13.46
C ILE A 116 2.47 22.72 -12.00
N ASP A 117 2.01 21.85 -11.11
CA ASP A 117 1.97 22.13 -9.68
C ASP A 117 3.30 21.75 -9.01
N LYS A 118 3.76 22.56 -8.06
CA LYS A 118 4.98 22.26 -7.28
C LYS A 118 4.76 21.06 -6.36
N GLY A 119 5.77 20.20 -6.27
CA GLY A 119 5.76 19.00 -5.43
C GLY A 119 4.77 17.93 -5.89
N LYS A 120 4.16 18.09 -7.08
CA LYS A 120 3.20 17.16 -7.65
C LYS A 120 3.60 16.73 -9.05
N VAL A 121 3.08 15.57 -9.42
CA VAL A 121 3.06 15.10 -10.80
C VAL A 121 1.76 15.59 -11.43
N SER A 122 1.86 16.17 -12.62
CA SER A 122 0.72 16.53 -13.45
C SER A 122 0.76 15.66 -14.70
N SER A 123 -0.17 14.71 -14.82
CA SER A 123 -0.26 13.78 -15.94
C SER A 123 -1.31 14.20 -16.97
N TYR A 124 -0.94 14.10 -18.25
CA TYR A 124 -1.80 14.43 -19.38
C TYR A 124 -1.81 13.33 -20.43
N PHE A 125 -2.99 12.97 -20.91
CA PHE A 125 -3.22 11.96 -21.93
C PHE A 125 -3.52 12.62 -23.28
N LEU A 126 -2.68 12.36 -24.28
CA LEU A 126 -2.87 12.83 -25.64
C LEU A 126 -3.63 11.77 -26.45
N THR A 127 -4.82 12.12 -26.93
CA THR A 127 -5.73 11.21 -27.65
C THR A 127 -6.47 11.97 -28.76
N SER A 128 -7.20 11.24 -29.61
CA SER A 128 -8.08 11.82 -30.62
C SER A 128 -9.54 11.86 -30.17
N LYS A 129 -10.23 12.95 -30.53
CA LYS A 129 -11.70 13.03 -30.50
C LYS A 129 -12.32 12.24 -31.65
N ILE A 130 -13.65 12.12 -31.59
CA ILE A 130 -14.49 11.47 -32.61
C ILE A 130 -14.27 12.07 -34.01
N ASP A 131 -13.91 13.36 -34.09
CA ASP A 131 -13.70 14.07 -35.35
C ASP A 131 -12.26 14.02 -35.92
N ASN A 132 -11.38 13.16 -35.39
CA ASN A 132 -9.93 13.14 -35.71
C ASN A 132 -9.21 14.45 -35.33
N GLU A 133 -9.71 15.14 -34.29
CA GLU A 133 -9.05 16.29 -33.66
C GLU A 133 -8.24 15.84 -32.45
N ILE A 134 -7.08 16.45 -32.24
CA ILE A 134 -6.21 16.18 -31.09
C ILE A 134 -6.85 16.73 -29.81
N GLU A 135 -6.82 15.96 -28.73
CA GLU A 135 -7.25 16.35 -27.41
C GLU A 135 -6.20 15.97 -26.36
N LEU A 136 -5.89 16.91 -25.47
CA LEU A 136 -5.09 16.67 -24.28
C LEU A 136 -6.00 16.64 -23.05
N LYS A 137 -6.11 15.48 -22.39
CA LYS A 137 -6.93 15.29 -21.18
C LYS A 137 -6.04 15.25 -19.94
N HIS A 138 -6.43 15.97 -18.89
CA HIS A 138 -5.75 15.88 -17.60
C HIS A 138 -6.17 14.58 -16.89
N LEU A 139 -5.20 13.86 -16.34
CA LEU A 139 -5.39 12.61 -15.61
C LEU A 139 -5.19 12.82 -14.11
N ASN A 140 -5.91 12.07 -13.26
CA ASN A 140 -5.60 12.06 -11.84
C ASN A 140 -4.35 11.20 -11.57
N GLU A 141 -3.57 11.58 -10.57
CA GLU A 141 -2.42 10.78 -10.17
C GLU A 141 -2.85 9.53 -9.39
N LEU A 142 -2.17 8.42 -9.70
CA LEU A 142 -2.39 7.15 -9.02
C LEU A 142 -1.51 7.07 -7.78
N ASN A 143 -2.10 6.57 -6.70
CA ASN A 143 -1.36 6.25 -5.49
C ASN A 143 -1.08 4.75 -5.40
N LYS A 144 0.04 4.42 -4.75
CA LYS A 144 0.37 3.05 -4.36
C LYS A 144 -0.71 2.50 -3.42
N LEU A 145 -1.25 1.31 -3.73
CA LEU A 145 -2.30 0.69 -2.93
C LEU A 145 -1.76 0.12 -1.62
N LYS A 146 -2.51 0.29 -0.54
CA LYS A 146 -2.18 -0.27 0.79
C LYS A 146 -2.22 -1.80 0.83
N SER A 147 -3.00 -2.42 -0.05
CA SER A 147 -3.21 -3.87 -0.07
C SER A 147 -1.97 -4.69 -0.50
N GLY A 148 -0.93 -4.04 -1.05
CA GLY A 148 0.22 -4.73 -1.63
C GLY A 148 0.07 -5.04 -3.13
N ASN A 149 -1.15 -4.92 -3.66
CA ASN A 149 -1.47 -5.18 -5.06
C ASN A 149 -1.04 -4.03 -5.97
N SER A 150 -0.97 -4.32 -7.27
CA SER A 150 -0.68 -3.33 -8.30
C SER A 150 -1.91 -2.45 -8.54
N ASN A 151 -1.69 -1.14 -8.70
CA ASN A 151 -2.69 -0.21 -9.20
C ASN A 151 -2.57 -0.11 -10.72
N LEU A 152 -3.61 -0.51 -11.45
CA LEU A 152 -3.67 -0.48 -12.90
C LEU A 152 -4.71 0.54 -13.35
N ARG A 153 -4.31 1.50 -14.18
CA ARG A 153 -5.24 2.32 -14.96
C ARG A 153 -5.16 1.94 -16.42
N ILE A 154 -6.31 1.92 -17.07
CA ILE A 154 -6.41 1.58 -18.49
C ILE A 154 -6.76 2.86 -19.25
N LEU A 155 -5.83 3.30 -20.09
CA LEU A 155 -5.97 4.47 -20.95
C LEU A 155 -6.29 4.00 -22.37
N HIS A 156 -7.32 4.58 -22.98
CA HIS A 156 -7.82 4.15 -24.28
C HIS A 156 -8.43 5.31 -25.05
N ASP A 157 -8.52 5.21 -26.37
CA ASP A 157 -9.22 6.19 -27.19
C ASP A 157 -10.75 6.16 -26.99
N ASN A 158 -11.45 7.22 -27.42
CA ASN A 158 -12.91 7.33 -27.24
C ASN A 158 -13.73 6.24 -27.98
N PHE A 159 -13.10 5.47 -28.89
CA PHE A 159 -13.75 4.44 -29.72
C PHE A 159 -13.86 3.06 -29.03
N PHE A 160 -13.48 2.97 -27.75
CA PHE A 160 -13.22 1.70 -27.10
C PHE A 160 -14.41 1.21 -26.24
N SER A 161 -15.31 0.43 -26.83
CA SER A 161 -16.38 -0.29 -26.10
C SER A 161 -16.19 -1.81 -26.18
N GLN A 162 -15.02 -2.26 -25.72
CA GLN A 162 -14.63 -3.68 -25.75
C GLN A 162 -14.35 -4.21 -24.35
N ARG A 163 -14.49 -5.53 -24.17
CA ARG A 163 -14.19 -6.20 -22.90
C ARG A 163 -12.72 -6.61 -22.89
N ILE A 164 -12.01 -6.18 -21.85
CA ILE A 164 -10.62 -6.57 -21.61
C ILE A 164 -10.62 -7.69 -20.57
N THR A 165 -9.92 -8.77 -20.85
CA THR A 165 -9.77 -9.92 -19.95
C THR A 165 -8.30 -10.14 -19.67
N LEU A 166 -7.90 -10.02 -18.40
CA LEU A 166 -6.58 -10.38 -17.94
C LEU A 166 -6.62 -11.81 -17.39
N LYS A 167 -5.83 -12.70 -17.98
CA LYS A 167 -5.71 -14.10 -17.56
C LYS A 167 -4.34 -14.33 -16.96
N ASN A 168 -4.29 -14.82 -15.72
CA ASN A 168 -3.01 -15.12 -15.09
C ASN A 168 -2.35 -16.33 -15.78
N THR A 169 -1.10 -16.18 -16.21
CA THR A 169 -0.37 -17.21 -16.96
C THR A 169 -0.10 -18.45 -16.11
N ASN A 170 0.15 -18.26 -14.81
CA ASN A 170 0.48 -19.31 -13.86
C ASN A 170 -0.77 -19.98 -13.27
N ASN A 171 -1.89 -19.26 -13.21
CA ASN A 171 -3.14 -19.77 -12.64
C ASN A 171 -4.32 -19.44 -13.57
N LYS A 172 -4.58 -20.32 -14.53
CA LYS A 172 -5.61 -20.15 -15.59
C LYS A 172 -7.05 -19.97 -15.08
N VAL A 173 -7.29 -20.08 -13.78
CA VAL A 173 -8.62 -19.95 -13.15
C VAL A 173 -8.93 -18.51 -12.73
N SER A 174 -7.92 -17.69 -12.44
CA SER A 174 -8.13 -16.27 -12.11
C SER A 174 -8.19 -15.44 -13.39
N GLU A 175 -9.37 -15.37 -14.00
CA GLU A 175 -9.69 -14.41 -15.05
C GLU A 175 -10.29 -13.15 -14.41
N ILE A 176 -9.71 -12.00 -14.70
CA ILE A 176 -10.26 -10.71 -14.27
C ILE A 176 -10.72 -9.99 -15.53
N SER A 177 -12.03 -9.85 -15.69
CA SER A 177 -12.63 -9.15 -16.82
C SER A 177 -13.04 -7.75 -16.41
N PHE A 178 -12.61 -6.76 -17.19
CA PHE A 178 -13.00 -5.37 -17.06
C PHE A 178 -13.89 -5.00 -18.24
N SER A 179 -15.06 -4.43 -17.95
CA SER A 179 -15.83 -3.71 -18.95
C SER A 179 -15.32 -2.28 -18.99
N LEU A 180 -14.75 -1.87 -20.11
CA LEU A 180 -14.23 -0.52 -20.26
C LEU A 180 -15.40 0.47 -20.20
N SER A 181 -15.42 1.29 -19.15
CA SER A 181 -16.40 2.36 -19.00
C SER A 181 -15.94 3.59 -19.79
N THR A 182 -16.86 4.49 -20.15
CA THR A 182 -16.53 5.75 -20.82
C THR A 182 -15.63 6.68 -19.99
N ASN A 183 -15.42 6.40 -18.70
CA ASN A 183 -14.52 7.17 -17.84
C ASN A 183 -13.11 6.58 -17.91
N GLN A 184 -12.22 7.31 -18.60
CA GLN A 184 -10.81 6.93 -18.87
C GLN A 184 -9.89 6.95 -17.63
N ASP A 185 -10.38 7.34 -16.45
CA ASP A 185 -9.57 7.50 -15.24
C ASP A 185 -10.03 6.59 -14.09
N GLN A 186 -10.44 5.36 -14.45
CA GLN A 186 -10.76 4.31 -13.48
C GLN A 186 -9.51 3.50 -13.13
N ASN A 187 -9.40 3.21 -11.84
CA ASN A 187 -8.28 2.50 -11.26
C ASN A 187 -8.73 1.10 -10.86
N TYR A 188 -7.95 0.10 -11.21
CA TYR A 188 -8.21 -1.30 -10.93
C TYR A 188 -7.09 -1.88 -10.08
N GLU A 189 -7.48 -2.57 -9.01
CA GLU A 189 -6.55 -3.32 -8.18
C GLU A 189 -6.28 -4.69 -8.79
N LEU A 190 -5.02 -4.94 -9.13
CA LEU A 190 -4.59 -6.20 -9.74
C LEU A 190 -3.64 -6.96 -8.80
N PRO A 191 -3.91 -8.25 -8.51
CA PRO A 191 -2.97 -9.07 -7.77
C PRO A 191 -1.61 -9.19 -8.48
N VAL A 192 -0.58 -9.42 -7.69
CA VAL A 192 0.80 -9.61 -8.18
C VAL A 192 0.88 -10.89 -9.01
N GLY A 193 1.47 -10.81 -10.20
CA GLY A 193 1.62 -11.97 -11.08
C GLY A 193 1.89 -11.61 -12.53
N THR A 194 2.01 -12.65 -13.35
CA THR A 194 2.17 -12.52 -14.80
C THR A 194 0.82 -12.74 -15.46
N TYR A 195 0.44 -11.83 -16.35
CA TYR A 195 -0.88 -11.84 -17.00
C TYR A 195 -0.75 -11.74 -18.51
N ASP A 196 -1.61 -12.49 -19.19
CA ASP A 196 -1.87 -12.33 -20.61
C ASP A 196 -3.12 -11.46 -20.76
N ILE A 197 -3.00 -10.44 -21.61
CA ILE A 197 -4.05 -9.45 -21.81
C ILE A 197 -4.77 -9.80 -23.11
N TYR A 198 -6.06 -10.09 -22.96
CA TYR A 198 -6.96 -10.39 -24.05
C TYR A 198 -7.97 -9.28 -24.22
N MET A 199 -8.35 -9.05 -25.47
CA MET A 199 -9.39 -8.12 -25.85
C MET A 199 -10.35 -8.85 -26.76
N ASN A 200 -11.63 -8.92 -26.39
CA ASN A 200 -12.62 -9.72 -27.11
C ASN A 200 -12.15 -11.16 -27.43
N ASN A 201 -11.39 -11.78 -26.53
CA ASN A 201 -10.72 -13.09 -26.64
C ASN A 201 -9.53 -13.19 -27.60
N GLU A 202 -9.08 -12.11 -28.22
CA GLU A 202 -7.81 -12.06 -28.95
C GLU A 202 -6.68 -11.63 -28.02
N SER A 203 -5.53 -12.31 -28.06
CA SER A 203 -4.38 -11.96 -27.21
C SER A 203 -3.62 -10.79 -27.83
N ILE A 204 -3.51 -9.67 -27.10
CA ILE A 204 -2.75 -8.49 -27.55
C ILE A 204 -1.34 -8.50 -26.94
N LEU A 205 -1.25 -8.61 -25.62
CA LEU A 205 0.00 -8.66 -24.87
C LEU A 205 0.10 -9.97 -24.12
N LYS A 206 1.30 -10.56 -24.12
CA LYS A 206 1.60 -11.82 -23.41
C LYS A 206 2.72 -11.61 -22.41
N ASN A 207 2.67 -12.34 -21.29
CA ASN A 207 3.66 -12.31 -20.23
C ASN A 207 3.92 -10.90 -19.67
N VAL A 208 2.86 -10.21 -19.29
CA VAL A 208 2.95 -8.88 -18.67
C VAL A 208 3.09 -9.05 -17.16
N ASP A 209 4.19 -8.57 -16.60
CA ASP A 209 4.52 -8.72 -15.20
C ASP A 209 4.00 -7.55 -14.36
N PHE A 210 3.08 -7.83 -13.44
CA PHE A 210 2.60 -6.88 -12.46
C PHE A 210 3.32 -7.09 -11.13
N LEU A 211 4.10 -6.08 -10.74
CA LEU A 211 4.93 -6.09 -9.55
C LEU A 211 4.14 -5.68 -8.29
N PRO A 212 4.58 -6.07 -7.08
CA PRO A 212 3.95 -5.63 -5.84
C PRO A 212 3.99 -4.11 -5.72
N VAL A 213 2.90 -3.51 -5.22
CA VAL A 213 2.77 -2.07 -4.98
C VAL A 213 3.22 -1.22 -6.19
N SER A 214 2.98 -1.72 -7.40
CA SER A 214 3.34 -1.00 -8.62
C SER A 214 2.19 -0.14 -9.13
N ILE A 215 2.54 0.95 -9.80
CA ILE A 215 1.60 1.80 -10.53
C ILE A 215 1.84 1.54 -12.01
N ASN A 216 0.78 1.09 -12.69
CA ASN A 216 0.83 0.72 -14.09
C ASN A 216 -0.26 1.44 -14.87
N ASP A 217 0.11 1.98 -16.03
CA ASP A 217 -0.82 2.47 -17.03
C ASP A 217 -0.75 1.54 -18.24
N LEU A 218 -1.90 1.02 -18.66
CA LEU A 218 -2.02 0.19 -19.85
C LEU A 218 -2.67 1.04 -20.94
N LEU A 219 -1.88 1.39 -21.95
CA LEU A 219 -2.33 2.19 -23.08
C LEU A 219 -2.87 1.26 -24.16
N PHE A 220 -4.04 1.61 -24.68
CA PHE A 220 -4.63 1.00 -25.86
C PHE A 220 -4.86 2.06 -26.92
N HIS A 221 -4.34 1.78 -28.10
CA HIS A 221 -4.67 2.50 -29.31
C HIS A 221 -5.30 1.54 -30.31
N HIS A 222 -6.43 1.97 -30.85
CA HIS A 222 -7.12 1.22 -31.89
C HIS A 222 -6.98 1.99 -33.19
N ASP A 223 -6.17 1.45 -34.09
CA ASP A 223 -6.17 1.84 -35.49
C ASP A 223 -7.22 0.99 -36.23
N TYR A 224 -7.67 1.44 -37.41
CA TYR A 224 -8.81 0.92 -38.18
C TYR A 224 -8.86 -0.61 -38.33
N ASN A 225 -7.72 -1.32 -38.21
CA ASN A 225 -7.66 -2.80 -38.23
C ASN A 225 -6.81 -3.44 -37.11
N GLN A 226 -6.01 -2.67 -36.37
CA GLN A 226 -5.07 -3.24 -35.38
C GLN A 226 -5.18 -2.50 -34.06
N THR A 227 -5.21 -3.27 -32.98
CA THR A 227 -5.13 -2.70 -31.64
C THR A 227 -3.74 -2.91 -31.10
N ASN A 228 -3.02 -1.81 -30.90
CA ASN A 228 -1.74 -1.81 -30.24
C ASN A 228 -1.93 -1.51 -28.75
N ALA A 229 -1.15 -2.18 -27.91
CA ALA A 229 -1.17 -1.95 -26.48
C ALA A 229 0.24 -1.96 -25.92
N LYS A 230 0.47 -1.10 -24.92
CA LYS A 230 1.73 -1.05 -24.19
C LYS A 230 1.49 -0.81 -22.71
N LEU A 231 2.17 -1.60 -21.88
CA LEU A 231 2.19 -1.40 -20.43
C LEU A 231 3.32 -0.44 -20.07
N ILE A 232 2.98 0.63 -19.37
CA ILE A 232 3.91 1.59 -18.79
C ILE A 232 3.87 1.41 -17.28
N THR A 233 5.00 0.99 -16.70
CA THR A 233 5.14 0.89 -15.24
C THR A 233 5.85 2.12 -14.70
N LEU A 234 5.12 2.98 -14.00
CA LEU A 234 5.62 4.26 -13.47
C LEU A 234 6.47 4.05 -12.22
N GLU A 235 5.92 3.31 -11.25
CA GLU A 235 6.58 3.02 -9.99
C GLU A 235 6.52 1.52 -9.72
N LYS A 236 7.65 0.96 -9.28
CA LYS A 236 7.80 -0.46 -8.99
C LYS A 236 8.07 -0.65 -7.50
N GLY A 237 7.31 -1.52 -6.84
CA GLY A 237 7.69 -2.05 -5.54
C GLY A 237 8.78 -3.11 -5.67
N LYS A 238 9.23 -3.64 -4.54
CA LYS A 238 10.30 -4.63 -4.47
C LYS A 238 9.77 -5.98 -4.00
N TYR A 239 10.20 -7.04 -4.69
CA TYR A 239 10.12 -8.38 -4.12
C TYR A 239 11.14 -8.51 -3.00
N ILE A 240 10.66 -9.00 -1.86
CA ILE A 240 11.52 -9.42 -0.76
C ILE A 240 11.26 -10.88 -0.48
N HIS A 241 12.28 -11.59 -0.01
CA HIS A 241 12.13 -12.96 0.39
C HIS A 241 11.26 -13.05 1.66
N ILE A 242 10.32 -14.00 1.70
CA ILE A 242 9.37 -14.18 2.81
C ILE A 242 10.03 -14.32 4.20
N LEU A 243 11.27 -14.82 4.24
CA LEU A 243 12.08 -14.96 5.45
C LEU A 243 12.33 -13.62 6.18
N TRP A 244 12.20 -12.48 5.49
CA TRP A 244 12.24 -11.16 6.13
C TRP A 244 11.11 -10.94 7.14
N GLN A 245 10.01 -11.71 7.08
CA GLN A 245 8.93 -11.66 8.05
C GLN A 245 9.24 -12.43 9.34
N THR A 246 10.23 -13.33 9.32
CA THR A 246 10.58 -14.19 10.46
C THR A 246 10.93 -13.42 11.74
N PRO A 247 11.74 -12.34 11.72
CA PRO A 247 12.04 -11.58 12.93
C PRO A 247 10.78 -11.02 13.63
N GLN A 248 9.85 -10.47 12.86
CA GLN A 248 8.57 -9.96 13.38
C GLN A 248 7.75 -11.06 14.03
N ILE A 249 7.59 -12.21 13.36
CA ILE A 249 6.80 -13.35 13.86
C ILE A 249 7.40 -13.90 15.16
N ILE A 250 8.72 -14.00 15.26
CA ILE A 250 9.40 -14.45 16.48
C ILE A 250 9.16 -13.47 17.63
N LEU A 251 9.28 -12.16 17.38
CA LEU A 251 9.09 -11.16 18.42
C LEU A 251 7.64 -11.12 18.92
N ILE A 252 6.64 -11.12 18.03
CA ILE A 252 5.23 -11.06 18.46
C ILE A 252 4.80 -12.32 19.22
N THR A 253 5.28 -13.51 18.83
CA THR A 253 4.96 -14.76 19.54
C THR A 253 5.59 -14.81 20.93
N ILE A 254 6.84 -14.35 21.08
CA ILE A 254 7.46 -14.21 22.41
C ILE A 254 6.67 -13.20 23.26
N ALA A 255 6.28 -12.06 22.66
CA ALA A 255 5.52 -11.03 23.35
C ALA A 255 4.14 -11.54 23.81
N GLU A 256 3.43 -12.30 22.98
CA GLU A 256 2.13 -12.88 23.32
C GLU A 256 2.21 -13.80 24.54
N VAL A 257 3.20 -14.71 24.58
CA VAL A 257 3.41 -15.60 25.73
C VAL A 257 3.78 -14.81 26.99
N MET A 258 4.62 -13.79 26.87
CA MET A 258 5.06 -12.99 28.02
C MET A 258 3.97 -12.05 28.54
N PHE A 259 3.11 -11.54 27.66
CA PHE A 259 2.05 -10.61 28.02
C PHE A 259 0.77 -11.36 28.39
N VAL A 260 0.12 -12.02 27.44
CA VAL A 260 -1.23 -12.57 27.61
C VAL A 260 -1.26 -13.70 28.63
N VAL A 261 -0.37 -14.69 28.50
CA VAL A 261 -0.37 -15.86 29.39
C VAL A 261 -0.01 -15.44 30.82
N THR A 262 1.04 -14.62 30.98
CA THR A 262 1.46 -14.15 32.31
C THR A 262 0.44 -13.22 32.95
N LEU A 263 -0.22 -12.34 32.19
CA LEU A 263 -1.24 -11.43 32.70
C LEU A 263 -2.46 -12.19 33.21
N LEU A 264 -2.90 -13.20 32.46
CA LEU A 264 -4.06 -14.01 32.85
C LEU A 264 -3.76 -14.88 34.08
N GLU A 265 -2.60 -15.53 34.11
CA GLU A 265 -2.14 -16.30 35.26
C GLU A 265 -2.05 -15.40 36.51
N PHE A 266 -1.41 -14.23 36.37
CA PHE A 266 -1.33 -13.25 37.45
C PHE A 266 -2.72 -12.82 37.93
N SER A 267 -3.63 -12.48 37.03
CA SER A 267 -5.00 -12.06 37.37
C SER A 267 -5.75 -13.15 38.14
N PHE A 268 -5.59 -14.42 37.76
CA PHE A 268 -6.19 -15.55 38.49
C PHE A 268 -5.59 -15.79 39.87
N THR A 269 -4.32 -15.43 40.11
CA THR A 269 -3.73 -15.48 41.47
C THR A 269 -4.21 -14.35 42.36
N GLN A 270 -4.62 -13.21 41.77
CA GLN A 270 -5.02 -12.01 42.51
C GLN A 270 -6.54 -11.90 42.73
N ALA A 271 -7.34 -12.74 42.08
CA ALA A 271 -8.79 -12.72 42.17
C ALA A 271 -9.37 -13.90 42.97
N PRO A 272 -10.54 -13.70 43.63
CA PRO A 272 -11.22 -14.79 44.33
C PRO A 272 -11.70 -15.88 43.36
N LEU A 273 -11.83 -17.11 43.85
CA LEU A 273 -12.17 -18.29 43.03
C LEU A 273 -13.46 -18.11 42.20
N SER A 274 -14.46 -17.41 42.74
CA SER A 274 -15.74 -17.15 42.07
C SER A 274 -15.65 -16.19 40.87
N MET A 275 -14.54 -15.44 40.72
CA MET A 275 -14.38 -14.43 39.67
C MET A 275 -13.52 -14.87 38.48
N LYS A 276 -12.96 -16.08 38.49
CA LYS A 276 -12.07 -16.54 37.41
C LYS A 276 -12.74 -16.53 36.04
N SER A 277 -13.98 -17.01 35.93
CA SER A 277 -14.73 -16.99 34.67
C SER A 277 -15.02 -15.56 34.19
N PHE A 278 -15.30 -14.64 35.12
CA PHE A 278 -15.51 -13.23 34.80
C PHE A 278 -14.25 -12.56 34.26
N LEU A 279 -13.07 -12.83 34.85
CA LEU A 279 -11.79 -12.33 34.36
C LEU A 279 -11.47 -12.82 32.94
N SER A 280 -11.77 -14.09 32.64
CA SER A 280 -11.58 -14.63 31.29
C SER A 280 -12.48 -13.93 30.27
N ALA A 281 -13.75 -13.68 30.63
CA ALA A 281 -14.68 -12.94 29.79
C ALA A 281 -14.24 -11.48 29.59
N ALA A 282 -13.73 -10.83 30.64
CA ALA A 282 -13.18 -9.48 30.56
C ALA A 282 -11.97 -9.41 29.61
N ASN A 283 -11.08 -10.41 29.64
CA ASN A 283 -9.94 -10.49 28.71
C ASN A 283 -10.39 -10.60 27.24
N LEU A 284 -11.39 -11.44 26.94
CA LEU A 284 -11.97 -11.53 25.60
C LEU A 284 -12.63 -10.22 25.17
N CYS A 285 -13.31 -9.54 26.09
CA CYS A 285 -13.91 -8.23 25.85
C CYS A 285 -12.86 -7.18 25.51
N THR A 286 -11.71 -7.15 26.21
CA THR A 286 -10.61 -6.24 25.88
C THR A 286 -10.02 -6.52 24.50
N THR A 287 -9.90 -7.79 24.09
CA THR A 287 -9.45 -8.16 22.73
C THR A 287 -10.45 -7.67 21.67
N ALA A 288 -11.75 -7.83 21.91
CA ALA A 288 -12.79 -7.34 21.00
C ALA A 288 -12.72 -5.81 20.82
N PHE A 289 -12.53 -5.07 21.92
CA PHE A 289 -12.35 -3.62 21.87
C PHE A 289 -11.07 -3.21 21.11
N GLY A 290 -9.96 -3.93 21.33
CA GLY A 290 -8.72 -3.71 20.60
C GLY A 290 -8.89 -3.91 19.09
N ASN A 291 -9.57 -4.98 18.67
CA ASN A 291 -9.86 -5.22 17.26
C ASN A 291 -10.75 -4.12 16.64
N LEU A 292 -11.74 -3.62 17.38
CA LEU A 292 -12.58 -2.51 16.93
C LEU A 292 -11.76 -1.23 16.71
N LEU A 293 -10.84 -0.92 17.64
CA LEU A 293 -9.95 0.22 17.54
C LEU A 293 -9.10 0.17 16.26
N ILE A 294 -8.56 -1.00 15.91
CA ILE A 294 -7.78 -1.19 14.66
C ILE A 294 -8.63 -0.88 13.42
N VAL A 295 -9.87 -1.39 13.36
CA VAL A 295 -10.77 -1.14 12.23
C VAL A 295 -11.10 0.34 12.11
N PHE A 296 -11.37 1.01 13.23
CA PHE A 296 -11.67 2.43 13.26
C PHE A 296 -10.49 3.27 12.71
N ILE A 297 -9.26 3.01 13.19
CA ILE A 297 -8.06 3.72 12.75
C ILE A 297 -7.77 3.47 11.27
N SER A 298 -7.87 2.22 10.81
CA SER A 298 -7.65 1.87 9.40
C SER A 298 -8.66 2.57 8.48
N LYS A 299 -9.92 2.72 8.91
CA LYS A 299 -10.98 3.40 8.14
C LYS A 299 -10.87 4.91 8.13
N MET A 300 -10.29 5.53 9.15
CA MET A 300 -10.07 6.99 9.16
C MET A 300 -9.14 7.46 8.04
N GLY A 301 -8.31 6.57 7.47
CA GLY A 301 -7.52 6.88 6.28
C GLY A 301 -6.43 7.94 6.49
N GLN A 302 -6.09 8.28 7.73
CA GLN A 302 -5.20 9.39 8.05
C GLN A 302 -3.74 9.15 7.61
N PHE A 303 -3.33 7.90 7.47
CA PHE A 303 -1.99 7.53 7.02
C PHE A 303 -2.07 7.00 5.59
N GLU A 304 -1.38 7.63 4.65
CA GLU A 304 -1.33 7.14 3.26
C GLU A 304 -0.52 5.83 3.17
N ASN A 305 0.54 5.71 3.97
CA ASN A 305 1.42 4.57 3.99
C ASN A 305 1.18 3.69 5.23
N GLN A 306 0.93 2.39 5.01
CA GLN A 306 0.74 1.38 6.06
C GLN A 306 1.95 1.25 7.01
N GLY A 307 3.17 1.56 6.54
CA GLY A 307 4.35 1.59 7.40
C GLY A 307 4.23 2.61 8.55
N HIS A 308 3.63 3.78 8.28
CA HIS A 308 3.37 4.78 9.32
C HIS A 308 2.30 4.32 10.31
N GLU A 309 1.30 3.56 9.85
CA GLU A 309 0.30 2.94 10.75
C GLU A 309 0.97 1.98 11.74
N PHE A 310 1.91 1.14 11.29
CA PHE A 310 2.65 0.25 12.18
C PHE A 310 3.52 1.00 13.20
N LEU A 311 4.18 2.09 12.79
CA LEU A 311 4.93 2.93 13.73
C LEU A 311 4.01 3.63 14.74
N PHE A 312 2.83 4.06 14.31
CA PHE A 312 1.82 4.62 15.20
C PHE A 312 1.38 3.60 16.26
N TYR A 313 1.10 2.34 15.87
CA TYR A 313 0.79 1.27 16.82
C TYR A 313 1.97 0.96 17.76
N ALA A 314 3.20 0.96 17.26
CA ALA A 314 4.39 0.79 18.10
C ALA A 314 4.50 1.89 19.17
N LEU A 315 4.28 3.15 18.80
CA LEU A 315 4.28 4.28 19.72
C LEU A 315 3.18 4.14 20.79
N LEU A 316 1.96 3.80 20.37
CA LEU A 316 0.83 3.59 21.28
C LEU A 316 1.11 2.47 22.30
N MET A 317 1.70 1.36 21.85
CA MET A 317 2.12 0.26 22.72
C MET A 317 3.19 0.68 23.74
N VAL A 318 4.17 1.49 23.35
CA VAL A 318 5.19 2.00 24.29
C VAL A 318 4.56 2.91 25.33
N LEU A 319 3.67 3.82 24.92
CA LEU A 319 2.96 4.72 25.84
C LEU A 319 2.10 3.94 26.83
N ASP A 320 1.35 2.95 26.36
CA ASP A 320 0.56 2.07 27.23
C ASP A 320 1.45 1.32 28.23
N MET A 321 2.60 0.79 27.79
CA MET A 321 3.54 0.11 28.70
C MET A 321 4.18 1.05 29.72
N ILE A 322 4.38 2.32 29.41
CA ILE A 322 4.83 3.33 30.38
C ILE A 322 3.77 3.54 31.46
N ILE A 323 2.50 3.72 31.05
CA ILE A 323 1.37 3.88 31.98
C ILE A 323 1.23 2.64 32.87
N PHE A 324 1.26 1.45 32.26
CA PHE A 324 1.19 0.19 32.97
C PHE A 324 2.35 0.03 33.96
N MET A 325 3.58 0.38 33.56
CA MET A 325 4.75 0.36 34.46
C MET A 325 4.51 1.26 35.67
N LEU A 326 4.05 2.51 35.48
CA LEU A 326 3.75 3.44 36.58
C LEU A 326 2.68 2.88 37.52
N MET A 327 1.60 2.30 36.98
CA MET A 327 0.56 1.65 37.79
C MET A 327 1.10 0.45 38.56
N SER A 328 1.96 -0.36 37.93
CA SER A 328 2.54 -1.57 38.53
C SER A 328 3.40 -1.27 39.76
N THR A 329 4.09 -0.12 39.80
CA THR A 329 4.92 0.27 40.96
C THR A 329 4.09 0.49 42.23
N LYS A 330 2.83 0.91 42.08
CA LYS A 330 1.91 1.16 43.20
C LYS A 330 1.07 -0.08 43.56
N TYR A 331 1.17 -1.16 42.79
CA TYR A 331 0.36 -2.35 42.99
C TYR A 331 0.86 -3.17 44.19
N LYS A 332 -0.03 -3.46 45.14
CA LYS A 332 0.24 -4.34 46.28
C LYS A 332 -0.32 -5.73 46.01
N TYR A 333 0.57 -6.72 45.99
CA TYR A 333 0.19 -8.13 45.84
C TYR A 333 -0.72 -8.58 46.97
N LYS A 334 -1.87 -9.18 46.62
CA LYS A 334 -2.75 -9.84 47.58
C LYS A 334 -2.45 -11.34 47.58
N CYS A 335 -2.29 -11.91 48.77
CA CYS A 335 -2.22 -13.36 48.96
C CYS A 335 -3.62 -13.85 49.33
N ILE A 336 -4.29 -14.55 48.41
CA ILE A 336 -5.59 -15.17 48.69
C ILE A 336 -5.31 -16.58 49.21
N ILE A 337 -5.29 -16.73 50.53
CA ILE A 337 -5.21 -18.04 51.17
C ILE A 337 -6.56 -18.74 50.93
N SER A 338 -6.53 -19.87 50.22
CA SER A 338 -7.68 -20.77 50.09
C SER A 338 -8.19 -21.15 51.47
N LYS A 339 -9.46 -20.86 51.77
CA LYS A 339 -10.11 -21.19 53.05
C LYS A 339 -10.44 -22.68 53.21
N TYR A 340 -10.00 -23.54 52.29
CA TYR A 340 -10.13 -24.99 52.44
C TYR A 340 -8.78 -25.59 52.84
N PRO A 341 -8.66 -26.24 54.02
CA PRO A 341 -7.48 -27.02 54.32
C PRO A 341 -7.37 -28.13 53.26
N MET A 342 -6.25 -28.16 52.54
CA MET A 342 -5.81 -29.35 51.82
C MET A 342 -5.68 -30.45 52.88
N ASN A 343 -6.66 -31.36 52.91
CA ASN A 343 -6.56 -32.55 53.73
C ASN A 343 -5.27 -33.27 53.33
N ARG A 344 -4.37 -33.35 54.31
CA ARG A 344 -3.11 -34.07 54.28
C ARG A 344 -3.39 -35.52 53.86
N MET A 345 -3.21 -35.85 52.58
CA MET A 345 -3.05 -37.24 52.15
C MET A 345 -1.66 -37.70 52.61
N ASN A 346 -1.61 -38.15 53.86
CA ASN A 346 -0.60 -39.10 54.29
C ASN A 346 -0.92 -40.47 53.63
N ASN A 347 0.16 -41.18 53.29
CA ASN A 347 0.25 -42.61 52.98
C ASN A 347 -0.20 -43.03 51.57
N HIS A 348 0.75 -43.10 50.63
CA HIS A 348 1.35 -44.37 50.19
C HIS A 348 2.34 -44.13 49.04
N LEU A 349 3.64 -44.15 49.39
CA LEU A 349 4.80 -44.81 48.76
C LEU A 349 6.08 -44.01 49.05
#